data_AF-I0QVZ0-F1
#
_entry.id   AF-I0QVZ0-F1
#
_cell.length_a   1.000
_cell.length_b   1.000
_cell.length_c   1.000
_cell.angle_alpha   90.00
_cell.angle_beta   90.00
_cell.angle_gamma   90.00
#
_symmetry.space_group_name_H-M   'P 1'
#
loop_
_entity.id
_entity.type
_entity.pdbx_description
1 polymer ?
#
loop_
_entity_poly.entity_id
_entity_poly.type
_entity_poly.pdbx_seq_one_letter_code
_entity_poly.pdbx_strand_id
1 'polypeptide(L)'
;MHQGPYGTVIKQAASTYGVDETLVKAIIQVESGFNPGAVSRSNAVGLMQLKASTAGRDAYRLKGRDGQPTTHELKDPRVNIDLGTAYLSMLQQQLAGINNPETLRYATTVAYVNGAGALLRTFSKDRVYAVAQINQLTPEQFYKHIQKNHPAAQAPRYLWKVNNAYLAMR
;
A
#
# COMPACT_ATOMS: atom_id res chain seq x y z
N MET A 1 13.90 8.87 16.97
CA MET A 1 12.65 8.25 16.49
C MET A 1 11.56 9.31 16.50
N HIS A 2 11.14 9.82 15.34
CA HIS A 2 10.03 10.79 15.26
C HIS A 2 8.71 10.09 15.62
N GLN A 3 8.28 10.23 16.87
CA GLN A 3 6.89 9.97 17.29
C GLN A 3 6.06 11.18 16.85
N GLY A 4 5.78 11.31 15.55
CA GLY A 4 4.79 12.29 15.07
C GLY A 4 3.42 12.02 15.70
N PRO A 5 2.43 12.91 15.53
CA PRO A 5 1.12 12.83 16.23
C PRO A 5 0.34 11.52 15.99
N TYR A 6 0.72 10.74 14.97
CA TYR A 6 0.08 9.48 14.60
C TYR A 6 0.91 8.23 14.95
N GLY A 7 2.08 8.36 15.59
CA GLY A 7 2.99 7.24 15.85
C GLY A 7 2.33 6.04 16.54
N THR A 8 1.59 6.31 17.63
CA THR A 8 0.85 5.26 18.36
C THR A 8 -0.23 4.59 17.51
N VAL A 9 -0.96 5.38 16.72
CA VAL A 9 -2.04 4.88 15.85
C VAL A 9 -1.46 4.00 14.74
N ILE A 10 -0.37 4.44 14.12
CA ILE A 10 0.35 3.70 13.08
C ILE A 10 0.89 2.38 13.65
N LYS A 11 1.57 2.43 14.81
CA LYS A 11 2.08 1.23 15.49
C LYS A 11 0.97 0.23 15.80
N GLN A 12 -0.16 0.71 16.32
CA GLN A 12 -1.29 -0.15 16.64
C GLN A 12 -1.87 -0.81 15.38
N ALA A 13 -2.11 -0.04 14.32
CA ALA A 13 -2.64 -0.57 13.07
C ALA A 13 -1.67 -1.56 12.41
N ALA A 14 -0.38 -1.20 12.32
CA ALA A 14 0.69 -2.06 11.80
C ALA A 14 0.72 -3.41 12.53
N SER A 15 0.71 -3.39 13.86
CA SER A 15 0.67 -4.61 14.68
C SER A 15 -0.62 -5.41 14.49
N THR A 16 -1.77 -4.75 14.33
CA THR A 16 -3.07 -5.41 14.19
C THR A 16 -3.17 -6.20 12.88
N TYR A 17 -2.61 -5.65 11.80
CA TYR A 17 -2.75 -6.21 10.45
C TYR A 17 -1.50 -6.95 9.94
N GLY A 18 -0.43 -7.01 10.75
CA GLY A 18 0.83 -7.65 10.38
C GLY A 18 1.59 -6.92 9.26
N VAL A 19 1.45 -5.59 9.20
CA VAL A 19 2.12 -4.74 8.20
C VAL A 19 3.32 -4.04 8.85
N ASP A 20 4.40 -3.88 8.10
CA ASP A 20 5.58 -3.12 8.56
C ASP A 20 5.22 -1.66 8.89
N GLU A 21 5.47 -1.24 10.14
CA GLU A 21 5.21 0.12 10.62
C GLU A 21 5.91 1.19 9.76
N THR A 22 7.14 0.91 9.31
CA THR A 22 7.92 1.81 8.48
C THR A 22 7.30 1.95 7.08
N LEU A 23 6.71 0.88 6.54
CA LEU A 23 5.98 0.95 5.27
C LEU A 23 4.73 1.83 5.39
N VAL A 24 3.97 1.69 6.48
CA VAL A 24 2.79 2.54 6.73
C VAL A 24 3.20 4.02 6.81
N LYS A 25 4.26 4.34 7.55
CA LYS A 25 4.80 5.71 7.63
C LYS A 25 5.25 6.25 6.27
N ALA A 26 5.99 5.45 5.51
CA ALA A 26 6.49 5.83 4.19
C ALA A 26 5.35 6.13 3.21
N ILE A 27 4.28 5.31 3.22
CA ILE A 27 3.08 5.56 2.42
C ILE A 27 2.39 6.84 2.85
N ILE A 28 2.15 7.06 4.15
CA ILE A 28 1.52 8.30 4.64
C ILE A 28 2.32 9.55 4.23
N GLN A 29 3.65 9.48 4.34
CA GLN A 29 4.54 10.58 3.92
C GLN A 29 4.39 10.88 2.44
N VAL A 30 4.33 9.87 1.57
CA VAL A 30 4.22 10.04 0.11
C VAL A 30 2.82 10.49 -0.31
N GLU A 31 1.79 9.99 0.36
CA GLU A 31 0.37 10.24 0.01
C GLU A 31 -0.10 11.62 0.46
N SER A 32 0.24 12.03 1.67
CA SER A 32 -0.32 13.25 2.27
C SER A 32 0.71 14.15 2.95
N GLY A 33 1.96 13.70 3.11
CA GLY A 33 2.93 14.39 3.97
C GLY A 33 2.41 14.53 5.41
N PHE A 34 1.66 13.53 5.89
CA PHE A 34 0.98 13.54 7.19
C PHE A 34 -0.13 14.59 7.35
N ASN A 35 -0.72 15.10 6.26
CA ASN A 35 -1.88 15.98 6.30
C ASN A 35 -3.21 15.19 6.35
N PRO A 36 -3.95 15.17 7.48
CA PRO A 36 -5.20 14.42 7.59
C PRO A 36 -6.37 15.04 6.82
N GLY A 37 -6.25 16.32 6.45
CA GLY A 37 -7.24 17.03 5.62
C GLY A 37 -7.03 16.87 4.12
N ALA A 38 -6.02 16.10 3.68
CA ALA A 38 -5.70 15.95 2.27
C ALA A 38 -6.84 15.33 1.47
N VAL A 39 -7.21 15.96 0.35
CA VAL A 39 -8.19 15.44 -0.61
C VAL A 39 -7.61 15.59 -2.02
N SER A 40 -7.43 14.49 -2.74
CA SER A 40 -6.95 14.54 -4.13
C SER A 40 -8.06 14.96 -5.10
N ARG A 41 -7.64 15.36 -6.31
CA ARG A 41 -8.56 15.62 -7.44
C ARG A 41 -9.46 14.44 -7.81
N SER A 42 -9.08 13.23 -7.41
CA SER A 42 -9.84 12.00 -7.66
C SER A 42 -10.60 11.50 -6.44
N ASN A 43 -10.80 12.35 -5.43
CA ASN A 43 -11.51 12.06 -4.17
C ASN A 43 -10.86 10.97 -3.31
N ALA A 44 -9.52 10.86 -3.36
CA ALA A 44 -8.77 10.13 -2.35
C ALA A 44 -8.60 11.01 -1.11
N VAL A 45 -8.80 10.47 0.10
CA VAL A 45 -8.98 11.26 1.32
C VAL A 45 -8.03 10.83 2.43
N GLY A 46 -7.53 11.80 3.18
CA GLY A 46 -6.82 11.63 4.44
C GLY A 46 -5.36 11.19 4.29
N LEU A 47 -4.82 10.69 5.39
CA LEU A 47 -3.39 10.40 5.57
C LEU A 47 -2.83 9.40 4.54
N MET A 48 -3.59 8.35 4.26
CA MET A 48 -3.24 7.26 3.35
C MET A 48 -3.93 7.38 1.99
N GLN A 49 -4.61 8.51 1.72
CA GLN A 49 -5.30 8.79 0.45
C GLN A 49 -6.19 7.64 -0.03
N LEU A 50 -7.16 7.26 0.80
CA LEU A 50 -8.12 6.21 0.46
C LEU A 50 -9.27 6.76 -0.36
N LYS A 51 -9.65 6.04 -1.41
CA LYS A 51 -10.93 6.27 -2.11
C LYS A 51 -11.99 5.42 -1.45
N ALA A 52 -13.09 6.05 -1.03
CA ALA A 52 -14.21 5.38 -0.37
C ALA A 52 -14.75 4.20 -1.22
N SER A 53 -14.97 4.42 -2.52
CA SER A 53 -15.57 3.44 -3.42
C SER A 53 -14.68 2.27 -3.81
N THR A 54 -13.38 2.31 -3.49
CA THR A 54 -12.42 1.23 -3.79
C THR A 54 -11.77 0.74 -2.50
N ALA A 55 -10.57 1.22 -2.17
CA ALA A 55 -9.80 0.76 -1.01
C ALA A 55 -10.58 0.88 0.31
N GLY A 56 -11.40 1.93 0.47
CA GLY A 56 -12.27 2.08 1.64
C GLY A 56 -13.33 1.00 1.75
N ARG A 57 -14.03 0.70 0.65
CA ARG A 57 -15.03 -0.38 0.55
C ARG A 57 -14.40 -1.76 0.77
N ASP A 58 -13.24 -2.01 0.18
CA ASP A 58 -12.53 -3.29 0.35
C ASP A 58 -12.09 -3.46 1.81
N ALA A 59 -11.55 -2.40 2.44
CA ALA A 59 -11.20 -2.41 3.86
C ALA A 59 -12.43 -2.61 4.78
N TYR A 60 -13.57 -1.98 4.47
CA TYR A 60 -14.84 -2.21 5.17
C TYR A 60 -15.27 -3.67 5.12
N ARG A 61 -15.24 -4.28 3.93
CA ARG A 61 -15.62 -5.68 3.74
C ARG A 61 -14.75 -6.63 4.57
N LEU A 62 -13.43 -6.39 4.63
CA LEU A 62 -12.52 -7.19 5.47
C LEU A 62 -12.85 -7.08 6.96
N LYS A 63 -13.37 -5.92 7.38
CA LYS A 63 -13.81 -5.67 8.76
C LYS A 63 -15.25 -6.12 9.02
N GLY A 64 -15.88 -6.85 8.09
CA GLY A 64 -17.26 -7.32 8.23
C GLY A 64 -18.30 -6.20 8.19
N ARG A 65 -17.98 -5.04 7.58
CA ARG A 65 -18.88 -3.90 7.44
C ARG A 65 -19.41 -3.82 6.02
N ASP A 66 -20.71 -3.51 5.90
CA ASP A 66 -21.34 -3.21 4.62
C ASP A 66 -21.09 -1.76 4.19
N GLY A 67 -21.17 -1.52 2.88
CA GLY A 67 -21.04 -0.19 2.29
C GLY A 67 -19.60 0.30 2.17
N GLN A 68 -19.39 1.60 2.33
CA GLN A 68 -18.10 2.26 2.19
C GLN A 68 -17.99 3.42 3.20
N PRO A 69 -16.76 3.80 3.62
CA PRO A 69 -16.58 4.92 4.53
C PRO A 69 -16.98 6.24 3.89
N THR A 70 -17.50 7.15 4.69
CA THR A 70 -17.77 8.54 4.29
C THR A 70 -16.47 9.34 4.19
N THR A 71 -16.50 10.47 3.47
CA THR A 71 -15.38 11.43 3.46
C THR A 71 -15.06 11.96 4.86
N HIS A 72 -16.07 12.11 5.72
CA HIS A 72 -15.87 12.56 7.10
C HIS A 72 -15.07 11.51 7.90
N GLU A 73 -15.47 10.24 7.82
CA GLU A 73 -14.72 9.13 8.42
C GLU A 73 -13.28 9.04 7.87
N LEU A 74 -13.09 9.22 6.57
CA LEU A 74 -11.74 9.16 5.98
C LEU A 74 -10.85 10.35 6.35
N LYS A 75 -11.41 11.45 6.86
CA LYS A 75 -10.63 12.58 7.42
C LYS A 75 -10.22 12.34 8.87
N ASP A 76 -10.84 11.39 9.58
CA ASP A 76 -10.39 10.98 10.90
C ASP A 76 -9.06 10.20 10.76
N PRO A 77 -7.96 10.66 11.39
CA PRO A 77 -6.66 10.00 11.26
C PRO A 77 -6.66 8.54 11.69
N ARG A 78 -7.40 8.18 12.75
CA ARG A 78 -7.42 6.82 13.30
C ARG A 78 -8.15 5.88 12.36
N VAL A 79 -9.31 6.30 11.84
CA VAL A 79 -10.08 5.54 10.85
C VAL A 79 -9.29 5.39 9.56
N ASN A 80 -8.67 6.47 9.08
CA ASN A 80 -7.93 6.45 7.82
C ASN A 80 -6.70 5.51 7.88
N ILE A 81 -5.92 5.58 8.96
CA ILE A 81 -4.75 4.70 9.16
C ILE A 81 -5.19 3.26 9.32
N ASP A 82 -6.25 3.00 10.10
CA ASP A 82 -6.77 1.66 10.31
C ASP A 82 -7.25 1.01 8.99
N LEU A 83 -8.07 1.70 8.21
CA LEU A 83 -8.57 1.18 6.93
C LEU A 83 -7.45 1.04 5.89
N GLY A 84 -6.51 1.99 5.84
CA GLY A 84 -5.42 1.95 4.88
C GLY A 84 -4.43 0.84 5.19
N THR A 85 -4.18 0.56 6.46
CA THR A 85 -3.34 -0.57 6.89
C THR A 85 -4.06 -1.91 6.69
N ALA A 86 -5.38 -1.97 6.92
CA ALA A 86 -6.17 -3.14 6.57
C ALA A 86 -6.10 -3.45 5.06
N TYR A 87 -6.19 -2.42 4.22
CA TYR A 87 -6.05 -2.55 2.77
C TYR A 87 -4.65 -3.04 2.37
N LEU A 88 -3.57 -2.55 3.01
CA LEU A 88 -2.21 -3.07 2.78
C LEU A 88 -2.10 -4.57 3.11
N SER A 89 -2.67 -5.01 4.23
CA SER A 89 -2.68 -6.43 4.61
C SER A 89 -3.45 -7.28 3.61
N MET A 90 -4.59 -6.78 3.09
CA MET A 90 -5.30 -7.44 1.99
C MET A 90 -4.43 -7.61 0.73
N LEU A 91 -3.69 -6.58 0.35
CA LEU A 91 -2.79 -6.65 -0.81
C LEU A 91 -1.67 -7.67 -0.56
N GLN A 92 -1.10 -7.73 0.65
CA GLN A 92 -0.14 -8.76 1.02
C GLN A 92 -0.74 -10.17 0.93
N GLN A 93 -1.99 -10.37 1.34
CA GLN A 93 -2.70 -11.64 1.17
C GLN A 93 -2.91 -11.99 -0.31
N GLN A 94 -3.27 -11.02 -1.15
CA GLN A 94 -3.37 -11.22 -2.62
C GLN A 94 -2.01 -11.56 -3.26
N LEU A 95 -0.92 -11.12 -2.65
CA LEU A 95 0.46 -11.36 -3.07
C LEU A 95 1.12 -12.53 -2.31
N ALA A 96 0.36 -13.29 -1.53
CA ALA A 96 0.87 -14.43 -0.78
C ALA A 96 1.59 -15.42 -1.70
N GLY A 97 2.73 -15.92 -1.23
CA GLY A 97 3.65 -16.78 -1.98
C GLY A 97 4.87 -16.05 -2.53
N ILE A 98 4.92 -14.72 -2.52
CA ILE A 98 6.19 -13.99 -2.72
C ILE A 98 7.05 -14.16 -1.47
N ASN A 99 8.18 -14.83 -1.60
CA ASN A 99 8.96 -15.31 -0.45
C ASN A 99 9.94 -14.28 0.09
N ASN A 100 10.52 -13.45 -0.79
CA ASN A 100 11.47 -12.44 -0.35
C ASN A 100 10.71 -11.25 0.27
N PRO A 101 10.98 -10.88 1.54
CA PRO A 101 10.23 -9.83 2.24
C PRO A 101 10.42 -8.44 1.63
N GLU A 102 11.59 -8.14 1.07
CA GLU A 102 11.83 -6.88 0.38
C GLU A 102 11.07 -6.82 -0.95
N THR A 103 11.07 -7.91 -1.71
CA THR A 103 10.24 -8.04 -2.92
C THR A 103 8.76 -7.93 -2.60
N LEU A 104 8.28 -8.54 -1.50
CA LEU A 104 6.89 -8.42 -1.05
C LEU A 104 6.55 -6.97 -0.70
N ARG A 105 7.45 -6.23 -0.03
CA ARG A 105 7.28 -4.80 0.25
C ARG A 105 7.16 -3.99 -1.04
N TYR A 106 8.02 -4.24 -2.04
CA TYR A 106 7.94 -3.58 -3.35
C TYR A 106 6.64 -3.91 -4.08
N ALA A 107 6.27 -5.19 -4.12
CA ALA A 107 5.04 -5.65 -4.73
C ALA A 107 3.80 -5.01 -4.06
N THR A 108 3.75 -4.98 -2.73
CA THR A 108 2.68 -4.34 -1.96
C THR A 108 2.58 -2.85 -2.26
N THR A 109 3.72 -2.16 -2.36
CA THR A 109 3.79 -0.72 -2.71
C THR A 109 3.22 -0.44 -4.10
N VAL A 110 3.56 -1.26 -5.10
CA VAL A 110 3.02 -1.13 -6.46
C VAL A 110 1.52 -1.47 -6.49
N ALA A 111 1.13 -2.53 -5.78
CA ALA A 111 -0.26 -2.95 -5.69
C ALA A 111 -1.15 -1.92 -4.98
N TYR A 112 -0.60 -1.11 -4.08
CA TYR A 112 -1.34 -0.04 -3.41
C TYR A 112 -1.89 1.00 -4.39
N VAL A 113 -1.06 1.41 -5.37
CA VAL A 113 -1.42 2.46 -6.33
C VAL A 113 -2.09 1.92 -7.60
N ASN A 114 -1.87 0.65 -7.96
CA ASN A 114 -2.32 0.08 -9.24
C ASN A 114 -3.11 -1.23 -9.12
N GLY A 115 -3.21 -1.82 -7.93
CA GLY A 115 -3.86 -3.11 -7.67
C GLY A 115 -2.93 -4.31 -7.92
N ALA A 116 -3.06 -5.36 -7.09
CA ALA A 116 -2.23 -6.56 -7.18
C ALA A 116 -2.37 -7.28 -8.54
N GLY A 117 -3.58 -7.31 -9.10
CA GLY A 117 -3.80 -7.93 -10.42
C GLY A 117 -3.08 -7.21 -11.56
N ALA A 118 -2.96 -5.88 -11.52
CA ALA A 118 -2.21 -5.13 -12.53
C ALA A 118 -0.71 -5.44 -12.44
N LEU A 119 -0.18 -5.50 -11.22
CA LEU A 119 1.20 -5.91 -10.95
C LEU A 119 1.47 -7.33 -11.47
N LEU A 120 0.67 -8.32 -11.07
CA LEU A 120 0.90 -9.72 -11.42
C LEU A 120 0.85 -9.95 -12.94
N ARG A 121 -0.04 -9.25 -13.66
CA ARG A 121 -0.13 -9.31 -15.12
C ARG A 121 1.12 -8.82 -15.87
N THR A 122 2.02 -8.10 -15.20
CA THR A 122 3.33 -7.76 -15.81
C THR A 122 4.29 -8.96 -15.87
N PHE A 123 3.98 -10.05 -15.18
CA PHE A 123 4.73 -11.31 -15.20
C PHE A 123 3.95 -12.39 -15.95
N SER A 124 2.71 -12.66 -15.52
CA SER A 124 1.83 -13.64 -16.15
C SER A 124 0.35 -13.31 -15.89
N LYS A 125 -0.54 -13.79 -16.77
CA LYS A 125 -2.00 -13.73 -16.55
C LYS A 125 -2.44 -14.69 -15.45
N ASP A 126 -1.69 -15.77 -15.24
CA ASP A 126 -1.93 -16.75 -14.19
C ASP A 126 -1.19 -16.34 -12.91
N ARG A 127 -1.91 -16.30 -11.78
CA ARG A 127 -1.37 -15.84 -10.50
C ARG A 127 -0.25 -16.74 -9.98
N VAL A 128 -0.38 -18.06 -10.11
CA VAL A 128 0.62 -19.01 -9.61
C VAL A 128 1.92 -18.85 -10.38
N TYR A 129 1.84 -18.79 -11.71
CA TYR A 129 3.01 -18.56 -12.56
C TYR A 129 3.63 -17.17 -12.36
N ALA A 130 2.82 -16.12 -12.19
CA ALA A 130 3.33 -14.78 -11.90
C ALA A 130 4.14 -14.75 -10.60
N VAL A 131 3.63 -15.36 -9.52
CA VAL A 131 4.35 -15.47 -8.25
C VAL A 131 5.62 -16.31 -8.38
N ALA A 132 5.57 -17.42 -9.13
CA ALA A 132 6.74 -18.25 -9.39
C ALA A 132 7.85 -17.48 -10.13
N GLN A 133 7.49 -16.67 -11.15
CA GLN A 133 8.44 -15.81 -11.86
C GLN A 133 9.01 -14.72 -10.95
N ILE A 134 8.18 -14.09 -10.10
CA ILE A 134 8.65 -13.09 -9.14
C ILE A 134 9.68 -13.69 -8.18
N ASN A 135 9.45 -14.93 -7.70
CA ASN A 135 10.36 -15.61 -6.78
C ASN A 135 11.70 -16.02 -7.42
N GLN A 136 11.85 -15.94 -8.74
CA GLN A 136 13.12 -16.15 -9.44
C GLN A 136 13.97 -14.88 -9.51
N LEU A 137 13.44 -13.73 -9.10
CA LEU A 137 14.12 -12.44 -9.18
C LEU A 137 14.69 -12.02 -7.82
N THR A 138 15.84 -11.36 -7.85
CA THR A 138 16.30 -10.55 -6.72
C THR A 138 15.40 -9.31 -6.54
N PRO A 139 15.37 -8.68 -5.35
CA PRO A 139 14.62 -7.43 -5.14
C PRO A 139 14.98 -6.35 -6.17
N GLU A 140 16.25 -6.23 -6.54
CA GLU A 140 16.70 -5.25 -7.55
C GLU A 140 16.22 -5.61 -8.96
N GLN A 141 16.23 -6.89 -9.34
CA GLN A 141 15.69 -7.33 -10.63
C GLN A 141 14.18 -7.11 -10.71
N PHE A 142 13.44 -7.39 -9.64
CA PHE A 142 12.01 -7.07 -9.54
C PHE A 142 11.79 -5.56 -9.69
N TYR A 143 12.55 -4.74 -8.97
CA TYR A 143 12.46 -3.28 -9.04
C TYR A 143 12.68 -2.77 -10.48
N LYS A 144 13.74 -3.25 -11.16
CA LYS A 144 14.03 -2.92 -12.56
C LYS A 144 12.93 -3.40 -13.51
N HIS A 145 12.35 -4.58 -13.28
CA HIS A 145 11.22 -5.09 -14.06
C HIS A 145 10.02 -4.14 -13.97
N ILE A 146 9.66 -3.67 -12.78
CA ILE A 146 8.56 -2.70 -12.62
C ILE A 146 8.85 -1.38 -13.35
N GLN A 147 10.09 -0.90 -13.30
CA GLN A 147 10.50 0.30 -14.04
C GLN A 147 10.36 0.16 -15.56
N LYS A 148 10.68 -1.01 -16.10
CA LYS A 148 10.71 -1.23 -17.55
C LYS A 148 9.36 -1.67 -18.12
N ASN A 149 8.62 -2.50 -17.40
CA ASN A 149 7.53 -3.30 -17.98
C ASN A 149 6.14 -2.93 -17.44
N HIS A 150 6.03 -2.14 -16.36
CA HIS A 150 4.71 -1.77 -15.85
C HIS A 150 4.04 -0.72 -16.76
N PRO A 151 2.82 -0.96 -17.28
CA PRO A 151 2.22 -0.09 -18.30
C PRO A 151 1.82 1.29 -17.75
N ALA A 152 1.54 1.39 -16.45
CA ALA A 152 1.25 2.66 -15.81
C ALA A 152 2.53 3.30 -15.26
N ALA A 153 2.94 4.44 -15.83
CA ALA A 153 4.14 5.19 -15.42
C ALA A 153 4.12 5.63 -13.94
N GLN A 154 2.93 5.70 -13.33
CA GLN A 154 2.79 6.02 -11.91
C GLN A 154 3.35 4.93 -10.98
N ALA A 155 3.30 3.65 -11.37
CA ALA A 155 3.74 2.54 -10.53
C ALA A 155 5.23 2.60 -10.17
N PRO A 156 6.17 2.64 -11.13
CA PRO A 156 7.59 2.73 -10.80
C PRO A 156 7.96 4.05 -10.10
N ARG A 157 7.28 5.15 -10.44
CA ARG A 157 7.48 6.44 -9.75
C ARG A 157 7.04 6.37 -8.29
N TYR A 158 5.90 5.76 -8.01
CA TYR A 158 5.38 5.59 -6.67
C TYR A 158 6.27 4.65 -5.85
N LEU A 159 6.69 3.52 -6.44
CA LEU A 159 7.64 2.59 -5.83
C LEU A 159 8.95 3.29 -5.42
N TRP A 160 9.52 4.12 -6.30
CA TRP A 160 10.72 4.90 -5.99
C TRP A 160 10.51 5.87 -4.82
N LYS A 161 9.40 6.62 -4.82
CA LYS A 161 9.10 7.59 -3.74
C LYS A 161 8.96 6.91 -2.38
N VAL A 162 8.16 5.84 -2.32
CA VAL A 162 7.92 5.11 -1.07
C VAL A 162 9.18 4.39 -0.62
N ASN A 163 9.98 3.83 -1.53
CA ASN A 163 11.24 3.18 -1.14
C ASN A 163 12.23 4.17 -0.54
N ASN A 164 12.37 5.38 -1.11
CA ASN A 164 13.24 6.40 -0.54
C ASN A 164 12.75 6.88 0.84
N ALA A 165 11.44 7.11 0.97
CA ALA A 165 10.84 7.47 2.26
C ALA A 165 11.06 6.36 3.31
N TYR A 166 10.89 5.10 2.93
CA TYR A 166 11.12 3.94 3.78
C TYR A 166 12.57 3.85 4.26
N LEU A 167 13.54 3.97 3.35
CA LEU A 167 14.96 3.88 3.68
C LEU A 167 15.43 5.04 4.57
N ALA A 168 14.84 6.23 4.43
CA ALA A 168 15.15 7.39 5.28
C ALA A 168 14.60 7.27 6.71
N MET A 169 13.68 6.33 6.98
CA MET A 169 13.04 6.12 8.28
C MET A 169 13.56 4.89 9.04
N ARG A 170 14.42 4.09 8.41
CA ARG A 170 15.04 2.90 8.98
C ARG A 170 16.22 3.27 9.87
#